data_AF-A0A7C3N2B8-F1
#
_entry.id   AF-A0A7C3N2B8-F1
#
_cell.length_a   1.000
_cell.length_b   1.000
_cell.length_c   1.000
_cell.angle_alpha   90.00
_cell.angle_beta   90.00
_cell.angle_gamma   90.00
#
_symmetry.space_group_name_H-M   'P 1'
#
loop_
_entity.id
_entity.type
_entity.pdbx_description
1 polymer ?
#
loop_
_entity_poly.entity_id
_entity_poly.type
_entity_poly.pdbx_seq_one_letter_code
_entity_poly.pdbx_strand_id
1 'polypeptide(L)'
;MIHSLGFDPVWFGVLFVINMEMGYLTPPFGFNLFYMQAVVPKGIVMADIYRSIVPFVILQFLGLVLCMIFPEIILYLPKLLIR
;
A
#
# COMPACT_ATOMS: atom_id res chain seq x y z
N MET A 1 -19.96 -11.61 -1.49
CA MET A 1 -20.23 -10.52 -0.52
C MET A 1 -19.91 -9.15 -1.10
N ILE A 2 -18.79 -8.97 -1.81
CA ILE A 2 -18.39 -7.68 -2.42
C ILE A 2 -19.13 -7.43 -3.76
N HIS A 3 -19.28 -8.47 -4.61
CA HIS A 3 -20.14 -8.41 -5.79
C HIS A 3 -21.61 -8.05 -5.46
N SER A 4 -22.08 -8.46 -4.27
CA SER A 4 -23.44 -8.17 -3.81
C SER A 4 -23.67 -6.69 -3.48
N LEU A 5 -22.58 -5.93 -3.29
CA LEU A 5 -22.58 -4.48 -3.06
C LEU A 5 -22.42 -3.67 -4.36
N GLY A 6 -22.34 -4.34 -5.53
CA GLY A 6 -22.13 -3.69 -6.82
C GLY A 6 -20.68 -3.29 -7.12
N PHE A 7 -19.72 -3.69 -6.27
CA PHE A 7 -18.30 -3.37 -6.47
C PHE A 7 -17.56 -4.50 -7.21
N ASP A 8 -16.60 -4.08 -8.05
CA ASP A 8 -15.69 -5.00 -8.72
C ASP A 8 -14.70 -5.61 -7.70
N PRO A 9 -14.58 -6.95 -7.64
CA PRO A 9 -13.72 -7.63 -6.68
C PRO A 9 -12.23 -7.41 -6.95
N VAL A 10 -11.84 -7.18 -8.20
CA VAL A 10 -10.44 -6.88 -8.57
C VAL A 10 -10.08 -5.49 -8.06
N TRP A 11 -10.97 -4.52 -8.27
CA TRP A 11 -10.80 -3.17 -7.72
C TRP A 11 -10.65 -3.21 -6.20
N PHE A 12 -11.57 -3.88 -5.49
CA PHE A 12 -11.51 -4.00 -4.04
C PHE A 12 -10.25 -4.75 -3.57
N GLY A 13 -9.89 -5.84 -4.25
CA GLY A 13 -8.69 -6.63 -3.95
C GLY A 13 -7.42 -5.81 -4.07
N VAL A 14 -7.28 -4.97 -5.10
CA VAL A 14 -6.12 -4.11 -5.26
C VAL A 14 -6.06 -3.03 -4.18
N LEU A 15 -7.18 -2.38 -3.85
CA LEU A 15 -7.22 -1.43 -2.73
C LEU A 15 -6.82 -2.08 -1.40
N PHE A 16 -7.28 -3.30 -1.17
CA PHE A 16 -6.91 -4.08 0.01
C PHE A 16 -5.40 -4.37 0.06
N VAL A 17 -4.80 -4.81 -1.05
CA VAL A 17 -3.36 -5.07 -1.13
C VAL A 17 -2.55 -3.80 -0.89
N ILE A 18 -2.92 -2.67 -1.51
CA ILE A 18 -2.23 -1.39 -1.30
C ILE A 18 -2.31 -0.97 0.18
N ASN A 19 -3.48 -1.14 0.81
CA ASN A 19 -3.65 -0.83 2.22
C ASN A 19 -2.80 -1.74 3.13
N MET A 20 -2.72 -3.03 2.79
CA MET A 20 -1.91 -4.01 3.51
C MET A 20 -0.40 -3.70 3.41
N GLU A 21 0.09 -3.34 2.22
CA GLU A 21 1.47 -2.89 2.00
C GLU A 21 1.81 -1.66 2.85
N MET A 22 0.91 -0.68 2.90
CA MET A 22 1.08 0.51 3.75
C MET A 22 1.16 0.12 5.24
N GLY A 23 0.39 -0.89 5.66
CA GLY A 23 0.44 -1.47 7.00
C GLY A 23 1.78 -2.14 7.36
N TYR A 24 2.47 -2.74 6.39
CA TYR A 24 3.81 -3.29 6.61
C TYR A 24 4.89 -2.22 6.82
N LEU A 25 4.62 -0.98 6.40
CA LEU A 25 5.54 0.15 6.45
C LEU A 25 5.23 1.10 7.63
N THR A 26 4.13 0.91 8.35
CA THR A 26 3.74 1.73 9.51
C THR A 26 3.63 0.89 10.79
N PRO A 27 3.94 1.45 11.98
CA PRO A 27 3.72 0.73 13.23
C PRO A 27 2.21 0.65 13.50
N PRO A 28 1.67 -0.48 14.00
CA PRO A 28 2.30 -1.52 14.83
C PRO A 28 2.87 -2.74 14.08
N PHE A 29 2.58 -2.92 12.78
CA PHE A 29 2.97 -4.11 12.04
C PHE A 29 4.36 -4.02 11.41
N GLY A 30 4.76 -2.87 10.87
CA GLY A 30 6.15 -2.38 10.69
C GLY A 30 7.26 -3.35 10.25
N PHE A 31 6.94 -4.54 9.72
CA PHE A 31 7.91 -5.63 9.55
C PHE A 31 9.08 -5.21 8.66
N ASN A 32 8.79 -4.44 7.61
CA ASN A 32 9.82 -3.90 6.73
C ASN A 32 10.74 -2.91 7.44
N LEU A 33 10.21 -2.10 8.36
CA LEU A 33 11.01 -1.18 9.18
C LEU A 33 11.92 -1.93 10.14
N PHE A 34 11.40 -2.95 10.82
CA PHE A 34 12.18 -3.78 11.75
C PHE A 34 13.25 -4.58 11.03
N TYR A 35 12.94 -5.08 9.83
CA TYR A 35 13.93 -5.71 8.97
C TYR A 35 15.02 -4.72 8.57
N MET A 36 14.66 -3.50 8.17
CA MET A 36 15.63 -2.48 7.79
C MET A 36 16.54 -2.10 8.97
N GLN A 37 16.01 -1.99 10.19
CA GLN A 37 16.80 -1.74 11.40
C GLN A 37 17.86 -2.81 11.66
N ALA A 38 17.62 -4.07 11.26
CA ALA A 38 18.61 -5.14 11.42
C ALA A 38 19.81 -5.01 10.47
N VAL A 39 19.67 -4.29 9.36
CA VAL A 39 20.70 -4.13 8.33
C VAL A 39 21.40 -2.77 8.36
N VAL A 40 20.81 -1.73 8.96
CA VAL A 40 21.45 -0.40 9.04
C VAL A 40 22.60 -0.35 10.06
N PRO A 41 23.60 0.54 9.84
CA PRO A 41 24.71 0.75 10.76
C PRO A 41 24.26 1.19 12.16
N LYS A 42 25.06 0.87 13.19
CA LYS A 42 24.79 1.12 14.63
C LYS A 42 24.57 2.59 15.05
N GLY A 43 24.55 3.54 14.11
CA GLY A 43 24.28 4.95 14.36
C GLY A 43 22.89 5.43 13.94
N ILE A 44 22.12 4.63 13.18
CA ILE A 44 20.79 4.99 12.72
C ILE A 44 19.74 4.47 13.70
N VAL A 45 18.94 5.38 14.26
CA VAL A 45 17.87 5.02 15.18
C VAL A 45 16.57 4.77 14.41
N MET A 46 15.63 4.03 15.01
CA MET A 46 14.34 3.78 14.37
C MET A 46 13.62 5.04 13.92
N ALA A 47 13.76 6.13 14.68
CA ALA A 47 13.16 7.42 14.33
C ALA A 47 13.62 7.94 12.96
N ASP A 48 14.86 7.69 12.55
CA ASP A 48 15.39 8.12 11.25
C ASP A 48 14.76 7.31 10.11
N ILE A 49 14.56 6.00 10.35
CA ILE A 49 13.90 5.09 9.40
C ILE A 49 12.43 5.49 9.25
N TYR A 50 11.74 5.78 10.36
CA TYR A 50 10.35 6.29 10.33
C TYR A 50 10.24 7.59 9.55
N ARG A 51 11.14 8.55 9.80
CA ARG A 51 11.09 9.85 9.11
C ARG A 51 11.32 9.71 7.61
N SER A 52 12.11 8.71 7.20
CA SER A 52 12.37 8.40 5.79
C SER A 52 11.17 7.72 5.11
N ILE A 53 10.37 6.93 5.84
CA ILE A 53 9.23 6.21 5.25
C ILE A 53 7.95 7.06 5.17
N VAL A 54 7.78 8.04 6.07
CA VAL A 54 6.62 8.94 6.08
C VAL A 54 6.30 9.55 4.70
N PRO A 55 7.24 10.17 3.96
CA PRO A 55 6.93 10.72 2.63
C PRO A 55 6.47 9.63 1.65
N PHE A 56 7.00 8.41 1.77
CA PHE A 56 6.60 7.29 0.91
C PHE A 56 5.18 6.79 1.24
N VAL A 57 4.83 6.70 2.53
CA VAL A 57 3.48 6.36 2.99
C VAL A 57 2.46 7.39 2.51
N ILE A 58 2.81 8.68 2.53
CA ILE A 58 1.94 9.75 2.01
C ILE A 58 1.68 9.54 0.52
N LEU A 59 2.71 9.23 -0.28
CA LEU A 59 2.55 8.95 -1.70
C LEU A 59 1.70 7.70 -1.95
N GLN A 60 1.90 6.63 -1.18
CA GLN A 60 1.05 5.43 -1.26
C GLN A 60 -0.40 5.74 -0.91
N PHE A 61 -0.64 6.55 0.13
CA PHE A 61 -1.98 6.97 0.51
C PHE A 61 -2.65 7.80 -0.59
N LEU A 62 -1.92 8.73 -1.21
CA LEU A 62 -2.43 9.49 -2.37
C LEU A 62 -2.76 8.56 -3.54
N GLY A 63 -1.91 7.57 -3.82
CA GLY A 63 -2.18 6.54 -4.83
C GLY A 63 -3.43 5.71 -4.50
N LEU A 64 -3.60 5.31 -3.24
CA LEU A 64 -4.79 4.61 -2.77
C LEU A 64 -6.05 5.44 -2.99
N VAL A 65 -6.04 6.72 -2.60
CA VAL A 65 -7.16 7.64 -2.81
C VAL A 65 -7.46 7.82 -4.30
N LEU A 66 -6.43 7.95 -5.14
CA LEU A 66 -6.59 8.06 -6.58
C LEU A 66 -7.26 6.80 -7.16
N CYS A 67 -6.78 5.61 -6.79
CA CYS A 67 -7.36 4.33 -7.20
C CYS A 67 -8.79 4.12 -6.67
N MET A 68 -9.10 4.68 -5.50
CA MET A 68 -10.43 4.64 -4.92
C MET A 68 -11.43 5.52 -5.69
N ILE A 69 -11.00 6.72 -6.13
CA ILE A 69 -11.84 7.65 -6.90
C ILE A 69 -11.94 7.23 -8.37
N PHE A 70 -10.85 6.71 -8.94
CA PHE A 70 -10.74 6.35 -10.35
C PHE A 70 -10.49 4.83 -10.51
N PRO A 71 -11.53 3.99 -10.39
CA PRO A 71 -11.41 2.53 -10.48
C PRO A 71 -10.87 2.03 -11.82
N GLU A 72 -11.06 2.80 -12.89
CA GLU A 72 -10.52 2.49 -14.23
C GLU A 72 -9.00 2.35 -14.24
N ILE A 73 -8.27 3.01 -13.34
CA ILE A 73 -6.81 2.84 -13.21
C ILE A 73 -6.45 1.39 -12.92
N ILE A 74 -7.24 0.74 -12.05
CA ILE A 74 -7.04 -0.67 -11.68
C ILE A 74 -7.62 -1.59 -12.75
N LEU A 75 -8.80 -1.28 -13.27
CA LEU A 75 -9.56 -2.19 -14.13
C LEU A 75 -9.12 -2.15 -15.60
N TYR A 76 -8.39 -1.12 -16.04
CA TYR A 76 -7.91 -0.99 -17.41
C TYR A 76 -7.09 -2.19 -17.87
N LEU A 77 -6.08 -2.59 -17.08
CA LEU A 77 -5.18 -3.68 -17.43
C LEU A 77 -5.88 -5.07 -17.41
N PRO A 78 -6.66 -5.43 -16.38
CA PRO A 78 -7.48 -6.64 -16.38
C PRO A 78 -8.43 -6.72 -17.57
N LYS A 79 -9.11 -5.62 -17.93
CA LYS A 79 -10.00 -5.56 -19.11
C LYS A 79 -9.26 -5.83 -20.43
N LEU A 80 -7.98 -5.50 -20.51
CA LEU A 80 -7.16 -5.71 -21.70
C LEU A 80 -6.59 -7.13 -21.80
N LEU A 81 -6.19 -7.73 -20.67
CA LEU A 81 -5.51 -9.04 -20.62
C LEU A 81 -6.47 -10.22 -20.43
N ILE A 82 -7.54 -10.05 -19.65
CA ILE A 82 -8.46 -11.13 -19.23
C ILE A 82 -9.73 -11.07 -20.08
N ARG A 83 -9.55 -10.90 -21.39
CA ARG A 83 -10.64 -10.76 -22.35
C ARG A 83 -11.16 -12.12 -22.82
#